data_AF-A0AAE9SA33-F1
#
_entry.id   AF-A0AAE9SA33-F1
#
_cell.length_a   1.000
_cell.length_b   1.000
_cell.length_c   1.000
_cell.angle_alpha   90.00
_cell.angle_beta   90.00
_cell.angle_gamma   90.00
#
_symmetry.space_group_name_H-M   'P 1'
#
loop_
_entity.id
_entity.type
_entity.pdbx_description
1 polymer ?
#
loop_
_entity_poly.entity_id
_entity_poly.type
_entity_poly.pdbx_seq_one_letter_code
_entity_poly.pdbx_strand_id
1 'polypeptide(L)' 'MQNLKCQCCFKLLAKTKGFDHFEIKCPRCKTLNTFQSTQSALPECLEHQTQSGKIHDTKPLTSIQS' A
#
# COMPACT_ATOMS: atom_id res chain seq x y z
N MET A 1 -12.84 13.27 -10.58
CA MET A 1 -14.12 12.67 -10.14
C MET A 1 -13.87 11.19 -9.92
N GLN A 2 -14.26 10.64 -8.78
CA GLN A 2 -14.06 9.22 -8.44
C GLN A 2 -15.36 8.44 -8.66
N ASN A 3 -15.25 7.22 -9.19
CA ASN A 3 -16.38 6.31 -9.40
C ASN A 3 -16.44 5.31 -8.25
N LEU A 4 -17.51 5.36 -7.46
CA LEU A 4 -17.75 4.39 -6.40
C LEU A 4 -18.55 3.22 -6.97
N LYS A 5 -17.93 2.04 -7.00
CA LYS A 5 -18.56 0.80 -7.49
C LYS A 5 -18.84 -0.13 -6.33
N CYS A 6 -19.91 -0.91 -6.44
CA CYS A 6 -20.21 -1.93 -5.46
C CYS A 6 -19.09 -2.98 -5.40
N GLN A 7 -18.62 -3.31 -4.20
CA GLN A 7 -17.56 -4.30 -3.97
C GLN A 7 -18.01 -5.75 -4.27
N CYS A 8 -19.31 -5.99 -4.34
CA CYS A 8 -19.87 -7.32 -4.63
C CYS A 8 -20.22 -7.52 -6.11
N CYS A 9 -20.97 -6.60 -6.72
CA CYS A 9 -21.48 -6.77 -8.09
C CYS A 9 -20.92 -5.77 -9.10
N PHE A 10 -19.95 -4.94 -8.71
CA PHE A 10 -19.27 -3.93 -9.54
C PHE A 10 -20.18 -2.89 -10.20
N LYS A 11 -21.48 -2.87 -9.88
CA LYS A 11 -22.42 -1.86 -10.33
C LYS A 11 -21.93 -0.49 -9.86
N LEU A 12 -21.95 0.50 -10.77
CA LEU A 12 -21.72 1.89 -10.42
C LEU A 12 -22.81 2.37 -9.44
N LEU A 13 -22.36 2.91 -8.30
CA LEU A 13 -23.22 3.42 -7.24
C LEU A 13 -23.27 4.95 -7.27
N ALA A 14 -22.12 5.62 -7.39
CA ALA A 14 -22.03 7.08 -7.41
C ALA A 14 -20.81 7.58 -8.17
N LYS A 15 -20.87 8.84 -8.63
CA LYS A 15 -19.71 9.62 -9.11
C LYS A 15 -19.55 10.83 -8.20
N THR A 16 -18.40 10.96 -7.55
CA THR A 16 -18.19 12.01 -6.53
C THR A 16 -16.95 12.86 -6.86
N LYS A 17 -16.92 14.09 -6.35
CA LYS A 17 -15.75 14.98 -6.43
C LYS A 17 -15.31 15.32 -5.00
N GLY A 18 -14.62 14.37 -4.38
CA GLY A 18 -14.26 14.42 -2.96
C GLY A 18 -15.38 13.88 -2.06
N PHE A 19 -14.99 13.16 -1.02
CA PHE A 19 -15.80 12.68 0.09
C PHE A 19 -14.83 12.31 1.21
N ASP A 20 -15.22 12.33 2.48
CA ASP A 20 -14.37 11.79 3.56
C ASP A 20 -14.80 10.36 3.86
N HIS A 21 -16.10 10.18 4.07
CA HIS A 21 -16.77 8.90 4.31
C HIS A 21 -18.06 8.83 3.51
N PHE A 22 -18.38 7.66 2.94
CA PHE A 22 -19.57 7.45 2.14
C PHE A 22 -20.12 6.03 2.32
N GLU A 23 -21.37 5.91 2.75
CA GLU A 23 -22.06 4.63 2.89
C GLU A 23 -23.26 4.54 1.96
N ILE A 24 -23.34 3.45 1.21
CA ILE A 24 -24.42 3.24 0.24
C ILE A 24 -24.79 1.77 0.10
N LYS A 25 -26.08 1.48 0.21
CA LYS A 25 -26.63 0.16 -0.09
C LYS A 25 -26.74 0.00 -1.61
N CYS A 26 -26.20 -1.10 -2.14
CA CYS A 26 -26.33 -1.40 -3.56
C CYS A 26 -27.77 -1.80 -3.89
N PRO A 27 -28.46 -1.13 -4.84
CA PRO A 27 -29.84 -1.48 -5.18
C PRO A 27 -29.97 -2.84 -5.86
N ARG A 28 -28.89 -3.35 -6.49
CA ARG A 28 -28.85 -4.64 -7.19
C ARG A 28 -28.66 -5.83 -6.23
N CYS A 29 -27.54 -5.87 -5.50
CA CYS A 29 -27.16 -7.02 -4.67
C CYS A 29 -27.38 -6.79 -3.17
N LYS A 30 -27.86 -5.62 -2.76
CA LYS A 30 -28.17 -5.24 -1.36
C LYS A 30 -26.97 -5.15 -0.40
N THR A 31 -25.76 -5.42 -0.87
CA THR A 31 -24.52 -5.16 -0.10
C THR A 31 -24.46 -3.71 0.35
N LEU A 32 -24.17 -3.49 1.63
CA LEU A 32 -23.80 -2.18 2.16
C LEU A 32 -22.32 -1.93 1.84
N ASN A 33 -22.03 -0.85 1.11
CA ASN A 33 -20.67 -0.50 0.71
C ASN A 33 -20.26 0.74 1.51
N THR A 34 -19.10 0.65 2.16
CA THR A 34 -18.49 1.74 2.90
C THR A 34 -17.23 2.16 2.16
N PHE A 35 -17.14 3.44 1.82
CA PHE A 35 -15.99 4.02 1.17
C PHE A 35 -15.41 5.10 2.07
N GLN A 36 -14.09 5.05 2.24
CA GLN A 36 -13.33 6.09 2.91
C GLN A 36 -12.38 6.70 1.89
N SER A 37 -12.31 8.02 1.84
CA SER A 37 -11.31 8.67 1.00
C SER A 37 -9.96 8.53 1.66
N THR A 38 -9.08 7.77 1.03
CA THR A 38 -7.66 7.93 1.27
C THR A 38 -7.25 9.26 0.66
N GLN A 39 -7.22 10.31 1.48
CA GLN A 39 -6.38 11.46 1.18
C GLN A 39 -5.00 10.88 0.91
N SER A 40 -4.51 11.03 -0.33
CA SER A 40 -3.26 10.44 -0.77
C SER A 40 -2.18 10.82 0.25
N ALA A 41 -1.79 9.89 1.12
CA ALA A 41 -0.48 9.95 1.73
C ALA A 41 0.47 10.04 0.54
N LEU A 42 1.23 11.13 0.46
CA LEU A 42 2.29 11.22 -0.53
C LEU A 42 3.14 9.94 -0.41
N PRO A 43 3.72 9.42 -1.50
CA PRO A 43 4.67 8.32 -1.38
C PRO A 43 5.69 8.72 -0.32
N GLU A 44 5.70 8.04 0.82
CA GLU A 44 6.76 8.17 1.81
C GLU A 44 8.01 7.76 1.05
N CYS A 45 8.85 8.75 0.76
CA CYS A 45 10.10 8.58 0.04
C CYS A 45 10.82 7.40 0.68
N LEU A 46 11.12 6.36 -0.08
CA LEU A 46 11.87 5.21 0.42
C LEU A 46 13.31 5.69 0.68
N GLU A 47 13.50 6.28 1.84
CA GLU A 47 14.75 6.84 2.32
C GLU A 47 15.77 5.72 2.49
N HIS A 48 16.93 5.94 1.88
CA HIS A 48 18.05 5.02 1.78
C HIS A 48 18.47 4.48 3.16
N GLN A 49 18.45 3.16 3.38
CA GLN A 49 19.30 2.54 4.40
C GLN A 49 20.55 1.94 3.74
N THR A 50 21.59 2.77 3.73
CA THR A 50 22.98 2.33 3.78
C THR A 50 23.20 1.46 5.01
N GLN A 51 23.49 0.17 4.84
CA GLN A 51 24.10 -0.63 5.90
C GLN A 51 25.49 -1.09 5.48
N SER A 52 26.45 -0.27 5.86
CA SER A 52 27.85 -0.62 6.02
C SER A 52 28.01 -1.60 7.19
N GLY A 53 28.77 -2.67 6.97
CA GLY A 53 29.55 -3.36 8.02
C GLY A 53 28.88 -4.53 8.74
N LYS A 54 29.30 -5.76 8.39
CA LYS A 54 30.07 -6.63 9.30
C LYS A 54 30.58 -7.88 8.56
N ILE A 55 31.83 -7.80 8.15
CA ILE A 55 32.76 -8.90 7.89
C ILE A 55 32.66 -9.90 9.06
N HIS A 56 32.29 -11.15 8.78
CA HIS A 56 32.45 -12.23 9.73
C HIS A 56 33.83 -12.87 9.49
N ASP A 57 34.63 -12.92 10.55
CA ASP A 57 35.93 -13.59 10.60
C ASP A 57 35.77 -15.10 10.36
N THR A 58 36.34 -15.61 9.26
CA THR A 58 36.59 -17.05 9.10
C THR A 58 38.07 -17.29 8.86
N LYS A 59 38.75 -17.62 9.97
CA LYS A 59 39.98 -18.42 10.14
C LYS A 59 41.32 -17.83 9.64
N PRO A 60 42.39 -17.90 10.47
CA PRO A 60 43.72 -17.43 10.12
C PRO A 60 44.42 -18.40 9.16
N LEU A 61 44.85 -17.91 8.00
CA LEU A 61 45.82 -18.59 7.14
C LEU A 61 47.22 -18.16 7.58
N THR A 62 47.89 -19.03 8.34
CA THR A 62 49.28 -18.85 8.73
C THR A 62 50.23 -19.14 7.56
N SER A 63 51.11 -18.18 7.30
CA SER A 63 52.47 -18.30 6.75
C SER A 63 52.66 -18.82 5.32
N ILE A 64 52.89 -17.86 4.43
CA ILE A 64 53.85 -17.94 3.31
C ILE A 64 55.27 -18.13 3.86
N GLN A 65 56.05 -19.04 3.29
CA GLN A 65 57.50 -18.90 3.19
C GLN A 65 57.99 -19.48 1.86
N SER A 66 58.96 -18.76 1.28
CA SER A 66 59.75 -19.03 0.08
C SER A 66 60.34 -20.43 -0.01
#